data_AF-A0AA46P9D2-F1
#
_entry.id   AF-A0AA46P9D2-F1
#
_cell.length_a   1.000
_cell.length_b   1.000
_cell.length_c   1.000
_cell.angle_alpha   90.00
_cell.angle_beta   90.00
_cell.angle_gamma   90.00
#
_symmetry.space_group_name_H-M   'P 1'
#
loop_
_entity.id
_entity.type
_entity.pdbx_description
1 polymer ?
#
loop_
_entity_poly.entity_id
_entity_poly.type
_entity_poly.pdbx_seq_one_letter_code
_entity_poly.pdbx_strand_id
1 'polypeptide(L)'
;MTTNEPRSLTVDDIIDVAAALPGVVATTAGEDNGAPRQAWGDTFLFFDPDGTTPADRRFPFATVVVHDYDGFDTASHLDRTGVFRLNVAVGRDEFRDLLGYPPAGHARHGAAVDYTALDLLLPHRVYAPQGWVSILNPGVRTAAQVPGLLAVAHARAARRHRP
;
A
#
# COMPACT_ATOMS: atom_id res chain seq x y z
N MET A 1 -30.53 -5.10 4.26
CA MET A 1 -29.63 -4.46 3.28
C MET A 1 -29.08 -3.23 3.96
N THR A 2 -27.91 -3.33 4.60
CA THR A 2 -27.23 -2.17 5.18
C THR A 2 -26.55 -1.44 4.03
N THR A 3 -27.04 -0.25 3.71
CA THR A 3 -26.31 0.73 2.90
C THR A 3 -24.99 1.00 3.61
N ASN A 4 -23.89 0.59 2.98
CA ASN A 4 -22.55 0.81 3.51
C ASN A 4 -22.23 2.30 3.30
N GLU A 5 -22.59 3.13 4.26
CA GLU A 5 -22.21 4.54 4.28
C GLU A 5 -20.67 4.63 4.17
N PRO A 6 -20.14 5.54 3.33
CA PRO A 6 -18.70 5.70 3.18
C PRO A 6 -18.10 6.08 4.54
N ARG A 7 -17.30 5.17 5.09
CA ARG A 7 -16.58 5.34 6.35
C ARG A 7 -15.09 5.26 6.09
N SER A 8 -14.31 5.90 6.96
CA SER A 8 -12.86 5.70 6.98
C SER A 8 -12.52 4.24 7.28
N LEU A 9 -11.42 3.77 6.70
CA LEU A 9 -10.87 2.44 6.94
C LEU A 9 -9.79 2.52 8.02
N THR A 10 -9.78 1.53 8.89
CA THR A 10 -8.65 1.24 9.80
C THR A 10 -7.60 0.40 9.09
N VAL A 11 -6.46 0.18 9.75
CA VAL A 11 -5.46 -0.80 9.29
C VAL A 11 -6.09 -2.19 9.19
N ASP A 12 -6.86 -2.61 10.19
CA ASP A 12 -7.53 -3.91 10.22
C ASP A 12 -8.54 -4.07 9.07
N ASP A 13 -9.33 -3.03 8.76
CA ASP A 13 -10.26 -3.06 7.61
C ASP A 13 -9.51 -3.33 6.29
N ILE A 14 -8.34 -2.73 6.11
CA ILE A 14 -7.51 -2.91 4.90
C ILE A 14 -6.94 -4.33 4.85
N ILE A 15 -6.49 -4.85 6.00
CA ILE A 15 -6.00 -6.22 6.12
C ILE A 15 -7.13 -7.21 5.78
N ASP A 16 -8.34 -7.01 6.32
CA ASP A 16 -9.50 -7.86 6.07
C ASP A 16 -9.90 -7.86 4.59
N VAL A 17 -9.92 -6.69 3.96
CA VAL A 17 -10.19 -6.57 2.51
C VAL A 17 -9.13 -7.32 1.70
N ALA A 18 -7.85 -7.21 2.06
CA ALA A 18 -6.78 -7.90 1.36
C ALA A 18 -6.83 -9.42 1.59
N ALA A 19 -7.08 -9.86 2.83
CA ALA A 19 -7.14 -11.26 3.23
C ALA A 19 -8.33 -12.01 2.59
N ALA A 20 -9.37 -11.29 2.16
CA ALA A 20 -10.46 -11.86 1.38
C ALA A 20 -10.03 -12.27 -0.05
N LEU A 21 -8.86 -11.82 -0.54
CA LEU A 21 -8.33 -12.22 -1.83
C LEU A 21 -7.58 -13.56 -1.73
N PRO A 22 -7.69 -14.45 -2.74
CA PRO A 22 -7.07 -15.79 -2.67
C PRO A 22 -5.55 -15.74 -2.53
N GLY A 23 -5.00 -16.56 -1.63
CA GLY A 23 -3.55 -16.72 -1.49
C GLY A 23 -2.81 -15.51 -0.93
N VAL A 24 -3.53 -14.61 -0.24
CA VAL A 24 -2.91 -13.48 0.47
C VAL A 24 -2.41 -13.92 1.84
N VAL A 25 -1.17 -13.53 2.13
CA VAL A 25 -0.59 -13.61 3.47
C VAL A 25 -0.31 -12.19 3.95
N ALA A 26 -0.94 -11.81 5.06
CA ALA A 26 -0.65 -10.57 5.76
C ALA A 26 0.38 -10.85 6.86
N THR A 27 1.39 -9.99 6.98
CA THR A 27 2.38 -10.07 8.06
C THR A 27 2.58 -8.68 8.65
N THR A 28 2.18 -8.52 9.91
CA THR A 28 2.48 -7.33 10.69
C THR A 28 3.83 -7.52 11.36
N ALA A 29 4.76 -6.60 11.11
CA ALA A 29 6.09 -6.63 11.68
C ALA A 29 6.04 -6.39 13.20
N GLY A 30 6.79 -7.19 13.95
CA GLY A 30 6.85 -7.10 15.40
C GLY A 30 8.09 -7.79 15.95
N GLU A 31 8.28 -7.71 17.27
CA GLU A 31 9.40 -8.37 17.93
C GLU A 31 9.34 -9.90 17.76
N ASP A 32 8.14 -10.47 17.86
CA ASP A 32 7.90 -11.92 17.81
C ASP A 32 8.31 -12.59 16.49
N ASN A 33 8.32 -11.84 15.39
CA ASN A 33 8.76 -12.34 14.08
C ASN A 33 10.15 -11.85 13.67
N GLY A 34 10.89 -11.21 14.60
CA GLY A 34 12.26 -10.75 14.38
C GLY A 34 12.38 -9.58 13.43
N ALA A 35 11.30 -8.84 13.16
CA ALA A 35 11.34 -7.66 12.31
C ALA A 35 12.19 -6.55 12.95
N PRO A 36 12.89 -5.73 12.14
CA PRO A 36 13.62 -4.57 12.65
C PRO A 36 12.64 -3.60 13.34
N ARG A 37 13.10 -3.00 14.45
CA ARG A 37 12.26 -2.11 15.30
C ARG A 37 11.60 -0.98 14.52
N GLN A 38 12.27 -0.41 13.51
CA GLN A 38 11.73 0.64 12.65
C GLN A 38 10.41 0.24 11.97
N ALA A 39 10.24 -1.05 11.66
CA ALA A 39 9.10 -1.56 10.93
C ALA A 39 7.97 -2.07 11.84
N TRP A 40 8.13 -2.04 13.17
CA TRP A 40 7.11 -2.60 14.06
C TRP A 40 5.76 -1.89 13.86
N GLY A 41 4.69 -2.67 13.70
CA GLY A 41 3.36 -2.17 13.37
C GLY A 41 3.07 -2.04 11.87
N ASP A 42 4.09 -2.01 11.01
CA ASP A 42 3.87 -2.05 9.56
C ASP A 42 3.32 -3.42 9.16
N THR A 43 2.39 -3.42 8.22
CA THR A 43 1.82 -4.64 7.65
C THR A 43 2.19 -4.79 6.18
N PHE A 44 2.68 -5.97 5.82
CA PHE A 44 3.05 -6.33 4.47
C PHE A 44 2.08 -7.37 3.91
N LEU A 45 1.54 -7.10 2.73
CA LEU A 45 0.56 -7.96 2.05
C LEU A 45 1.23 -8.67 0.88
N PHE A 46 1.36 -9.98 1.00
CA PHE A 46 2.04 -10.84 0.03
C PHE A 46 1.06 -11.73 -0.71
N PHE A 47 1.39 -12.07 -1.95
CA PHE A 47 0.76 -13.20 -2.64
C PHE A 47 1.66 -14.42 -2.48
N ASP A 48 1.22 -15.40 -1.70
CA ASP A 48 1.93 -16.65 -1.40
C ASP A 48 0.90 -17.78 -1.27
N PRO A 49 0.30 -18.23 -2.40
CA PRO A 49 -0.85 -19.13 -2.39
C PRO A 49 -0.54 -20.51 -1.79
N ASP A 50 0.71 -20.94 -1.90
CA ASP A 50 1.16 -22.24 -1.39
C ASP A 50 1.84 -22.12 -0.02
N GLY A 51 2.09 -20.89 0.48
CA GLY A 51 2.81 -20.65 1.73
C GLY A 51 4.27 -21.11 1.72
N THR A 52 4.84 -21.35 0.53
CA THR A 52 6.18 -21.92 0.37
C THR A 52 7.22 -20.89 -0.06
N THR A 53 6.82 -19.65 -0.36
CA THR A 53 7.75 -18.62 -0.81
C THR A 53 8.71 -18.27 0.33
N PRO A 54 10.04 -18.41 0.15
CA PRO A 54 11.02 -17.99 1.15
C PRO A 54 10.86 -16.51 1.51
N ALA A 55 11.03 -16.15 2.78
CA ALA A 55 10.76 -14.79 3.26
C ALA A 55 11.57 -13.71 2.52
N ASP A 56 12.83 -14.01 2.16
CA ASP A 56 13.73 -13.14 1.38
C ASP A 56 13.34 -13.00 -0.10
N ARG A 57 12.41 -13.83 -0.58
CA ARG A 57 11.89 -13.82 -1.97
C ARG A 57 10.45 -13.33 -2.07
N ARG A 58 9.79 -13.05 -0.96
CA ARG A 58 8.46 -12.46 -0.95
C ARG A 58 8.57 -10.97 -1.25
N PHE A 59 7.79 -10.50 -2.21
CA PHE A 59 7.65 -9.08 -2.49
C PHE A 59 6.21 -8.66 -2.18
N PRO A 60 6.00 -7.66 -1.31
CA PRO A 60 4.65 -7.22 -1.00
C PRO A 60 4.03 -6.57 -2.22
N PHE A 61 2.75 -6.83 -2.47
CA PHE A 61 1.97 -6.12 -3.48
C PHE A 61 1.29 -4.88 -2.91
N ALA A 62 1.13 -4.83 -1.60
CA ALA A 62 0.69 -3.67 -0.85
C ALA A 62 1.34 -3.67 0.54
N THR A 63 1.47 -2.49 1.13
CA THR A 63 1.93 -2.33 2.52
C THR A 63 1.06 -1.29 3.23
N VAL A 64 0.90 -1.45 4.53
CA VAL A 64 0.38 -0.42 5.42
C VAL A 64 1.52 -0.04 6.35
N VAL A 65 2.02 1.19 6.25
CA VAL A 65 3.13 1.67 7.07
C VAL A 65 2.64 2.73 8.06
N VAL A 66 3.17 2.68 9.28
CA VAL A 66 2.73 3.50 10.42
C VAL A 66 3.84 4.41 10.96
N HIS A 67 5.05 4.32 10.40
CA HIS A 67 6.22 5.10 10.78
C HIS A 67 6.88 5.75 9.57
N ASP A 68 7.53 6.89 9.79
CA ASP A 68 8.49 7.40 8.83
C ASP A 68 9.78 6.55 8.84
N TYR A 69 10.49 6.56 7.73
CA TYR A 69 11.76 5.84 7.58
C TYR A 69 12.90 6.84 7.35
N ASP A 70 13.62 7.17 8.42
CA ASP A 70 14.72 8.13 8.39
C ASP A 70 15.78 7.77 7.32
N GLY A 71 16.16 8.77 6.53
CA GLY A 71 17.09 8.60 5.40
C GLY A 71 16.49 7.94 4.17
N PHE A 72 15.22 7.56 4.18
CA PHE A 72 14.56 6.88 3.06
C PHE A 72 13.21 7.49 2.67
N ASP A 73 12.21 7.48 3.56
CA ASP A 73 10.85 7.90 3.29
C ASP A 73 10.21 8.59 4.50
N THR A 74 10.39 9.91 4.57
CA THR A 74 9.87 10.76 5.66
C THR A 74 8.90 11.83 5.16
N ALA A 75 8.62 11.85 3.85
CA ALA A 75 7.85 12.95 3.23
C ALA A 75 6.37 12.94 3.61
N SER A 76 5.86 11.80 4.08
CA SER A 76 4.45 11.63 4.46
C SER A 76 4.17 12.03 5.91
N HIS A 77 5.21 12.27 6.71
CA HIS A 77 5.11 12.67 8.11
C HIS A 77 4.20 11.72 8.90
N LEU A 78 4.53 10.43 8.88
CA LEU A 78 3.68 9.37 9.45
C LEU A 78 3.77 9.30 10.97
N ASP A 79 4.80 9.85 11.60
CA ASP A 79 4.95 9.89 13.07
C ASP A 79 3.96 10.84 13.80
N ARG A 80 2.84 11.16 13.13
CA ARG A 80 1.67 11.82 13.69
C ARG A 80 0.75 10.77 14.31
N THR A 81 0.17 11.10 15.47
CA THR A 81 -0.77 10.20 16.15
C THR A 81 -1.93 9.79 15.23
N GLY A 82 -2.09 8.47 15.04
CA GLY A 82 -3.20 7.88 14.28
C GLY A 82 -3.08 7.97 12.75
N VAL A 83 -1.93 8.39 12.22
CA VAL A 83 -1.69 8.42 10.78
C VAL A 83 -1.03 7.13 10.31
N PHE A 84 -1.51 6.59 9.19
CA PHE A 84 -0.89 5.47 8.51
C PHE A 84 -1.04 5.65 7.00
N ARG A 85 -0.20 4.94 6.23
CA ARG A 85 -0.22 5.02 4.77
C ARG A 85 -0.39 3.64 4.15
N LEU A 86 -1.45 3.48 3.37
CA LEU A 86 -1.60 2.36 2.45
C LEU A 86 -0.79 2.64 1.19
N ASN A 87 0.09 1.71 0.82
CA ASN A 87 0.88 1.70 -0.41
C ASN A 87 0.46 0.54 -1.29
N VAL A 88 0.28 0.75 -2.59
CA VAL A 88 -0.25 -0.28 -3.50
C VAL A 88 0.53 -0.31 -4.82
N ALA A 89 1.01 -1.49 -5.22
CA ALA A 89 1.81 -1.72 -6.43
C ALA A 89 0.95 -1.89 -7.70
N VAL A 90 0.18 -0.87 -8.06
CA VAL A 90 -0.79 -0.89 -9.18
C VAL A 90 -0.13 -1.06 -10.56
N GLY A 91 1.15 -0.70 -10.70
CA GLY A 91 1.90 -0.82 -11.93
C GLY A 91 1.71 0.33 -12.92
N ARG A 92 2.40 0.23 -14.06
CA ARG A 92 2.60 1.38 -14.96
C ARG A 92 1.32 1.89 -15.61
N ASP A 93 0.49 1.00 -16.13
CA ASP A 93 -0.74 1.38 -16.84
C ASP A 93 -1.77 1.96 -15.88
N GLU A 94 -2.08 1.22 -14.80
CA GLU A 94 -3.02 1.69 -13.79
C GLU A 94 -2.55 2.99 -13.11
N PHE A 95 -1.25 3.12 -12.81
CA PHE A 95 -0.70 4.38 -12.27
C PHE A 95 -0.96 5.55 -13.20
N ARG A 96 -0.74 5.38 -14.51
CA ARG A 96 -1.00 6.43 -15.51
C ARG A 96 -2.47 6.78 -15.55
N ASP A 97 -3.34 5.80 -15.52
CA ASP A 97 -4.78 6.00 -15.64
C ASP A 97 -5.34 6.68 -14.38
N LEU A 98 -4.81 6.36 -13.19
CA LEU A 98 -5.18 6.97 -11.91
C LEU A 98 -4.65 8.41 -11.73
N LEU A 99 -3.41 8.68 -12.15
CA LEU A 99 -2.72 9.94 -11.83
C LEU A 99 -2.54 10.88 -13.04
N GLY A 100 -2.90 10.44 -14.24
CA GLY A 100 -2.85 11.25 -15.46
C GLY A 100 -1.45 11.43 -16.06
N TYR A 101 -0.43 10.72 -15.56
CA TYR A 101 0.93 10.73 -16.10
C TYR A 101 1.66 9.41 -15.84
N PRO A 102 2.62 8.99 -16.70
CA PRO A 102 3.31 7.72 -16.51
C PRO A 102 4.30 7.77 -15.33
N PRO A 103 4.62 6.63 -14.68
CA PRO A 103 5.62 6.57 -13.61
C PRO A 103 6.96 7.25 -13.92
N ALA A 104 7.44 7.15 -15.16
CA ALA A 104 8.70 7.76 -15.60
C ALA A 104 8.68 9.30 -15.55
N GLY A 105 7.49 9.93 -15.57
CA GLY A 105 7.32 11.37 -15.42
C GLY A 105 7.32 11.85 -13.96
N HIS A 106 7.34 10.94 -12.99
CA HIS A 106 7.11 11.30 -11.59
C HIS A 106 8.12 12.31 -11.03
N ALA A 107 9.38 12.30 -11.46
CA ALA A 107 10.36 13.29 -11.01
C ALA A 107 9.90 14.75 -11.24
N ARG A 108 9.13 15.01 -12.30
CA ARG A 108 8.55 16.34 -12.59
C ARG A 108 7.25 16.58 -11.84
N HIS A 109 6.35 15.59 -11.85
CA HIS A 109 5.00 15.74 -11.28
C HIS A 109 4.99 15.68 -9.74
N GLY A 110 5.85 14.85 -9.16
CA GLY A 110 5.93 14.61 -7.72
C GLY A 110 6.51 15.77 -6.91
N ALA A 111 7.20 16.72 -7.56
CA ALA A 111 7.79 17.88 -6.87
C ALA A 111 6.75 18.84 -6.28
N ALA A 112 5.55 18.88 -6.86
CA ALA A 112 4.44 19.73 -6.41
C ALA A 112 3.43 19.00 -5.50
N VAL A 113 3.65 17.71 -5.21
CA VAL A 113 2.73 16.90 -4.41
C VAL A 113 2.97 17.15 -2.92
N ASP A 114 1.90 17.48 -2.19
CA ASP A 114 1.88 17.40 -0.74
C ASP A 114 1.65 15.95 -0.29
N TYR A 115 2.72 15.27 0.10
CA TYR A 115 2.69 13.87 0.54
C TYR A 115 2.12 13.69 1.95
N THR A 116 1.81 14.78 2.67
CA THR A 116 1.22 14.73 4.01
C THR A 116 -0.31 14.73 3.98
N ALA A 117 -0.90 14.98 2.80
CA ALA A 117 -2.33 15.10 2.61
C ALA A 117 -3.06 13.77 2.89
N LEU A 118 -4.08 13.85 3.73
CA LEU A 118 -4.90 12.71 4.13
C LEU A 118 -6.04 12.46 3.14
N ASP A 119 -6.47 11.20 3.05
CA ASP A 119 -7.63 10.75 2.27
C ASP A 119 -7.61 11.25 0.81
N LEU A 120 -6.44 11.13 0.18
CA LEU A 120 -6.20 11.41 -1.22
C LEU A 120 -5.37 10.29 -1.85
N LEU A 121 -5.68 9.96 -3.11
CA LEU A 121 -4.85 9.09 -3.91
C LEU A 121 -3.65 9.87 -4.45
N LEU A 122 -2.46 9.49 -4.01
CA LEU A 122 -1.20 10.14 -4.36
C LEU A 122 -0.27 9.13 -5.06
N PRO A 123 0.70 9.59 -5.86
CA PRO A 123 1.87 8.76 -6.17
C PRO A 123 2.62 8.41 -4.88
N HIS A 124 3.20 7.22 -4.78
CA HIS A 124 4.09 6.91 -3.67
C HIS A 124 5.38 7.74 -3.79
N ARG A 125 5.81 8.42 -2.73
CA ARG A 125 7.00 9.29 -2.74
C ARG A 125 8.25 8.68 -3.37
N VAL A 126 8.65 7.50 -2.87
CA VAL A 126 9.85 6.81 -3.36
C VAL A 126 9.56 5.85 -4.53
N TYR A 127 8.49 5.05 -4.41
CA TYR A 127 8.23 3.94 -5.34
C TYR A 127 7.31 4.28 -6.53
N ALA A 128 6.91 5.54 -6.71
CA ALA A 128 6.14 5.96 -7.89
C ALA A 128 6.78 5.58 -9.23
N PRO A 129 8.11 5.66 -9.44
CA PRO A 129 8.74 5.19 -10.68
C PRO A 129 8.51 3.70 -10.98
N GLN A 130 8.24 2.88 -9.96
CA GLN A 130 7.87 1.46 -10.09
C GLN A 130 6.35 1.25 -10.25
N GLY A 131 5.56 2.33 -10.27
CA GLY A 131 4.10 2.29 -10.41
C GLY A 131 3.38 2.04 -9.08
N TRP A 132 3.88 2.60 -7.99
CA TRP A 132 3.21 2.56 -6.69
C TRP A 132 2.43 3.84 -6.42
N VAL A 133 1.23 3.66 -5.86
CA VAL A 133 0.39 4.74 -5.33
C VAL A 133 0.28 4.63 -3.81
N SER A 134 -0.13 5.71 -3.17
CA SER A 134 -0.30 5.77 -1.72
C SER A 134 -1.53 6.57 -1.31
N ILE A 135 -2.13 6.20 -0.19
CA ILE A 135 -3.23 6.92 0.46
C ILE A 135 -2.94 6.97 1.96
N LEU A 136 -2.87 8.17 2.54
CA LEU A 136 -2.81 8.33 3.99
C LEU A 136 -4.22 8.31 4.56
N ASN A 137 -4.48 7.49 5.58
CA ASN A 137 -5.78 7.34 6.25
C ASN A 137 -6.97 7.30 5.25
N PRO A 138 -7.15 6.20 4.49
CA PRO A 138 -8.24 6.08 3.52
C PRO A 138 -9.59 6.40 4.17
N GLY A 139 -10.15 7.53 3.79
CA GLY A 139 -11.34 8.13 4.39
C GLY A 139 -12.52 8.07 3.44
N VAL A 140 -13.52 8.90 3.69
CA VAL A 140 -14.77 8.93 2.90
C VAL A 140 -14.55 9.15 1.40
N ARG A 141 -13.47 9.85 0.99
CA ARG A 141 -13.19 10.12 -0.43
C ARG A 141 -12.54 8.95 -1.15
N THR A 142 -11.78 8.12 -0.45
CA THR A 142 -10.93 7.09 -1.07
C THR A 142 -11.23 5.66 -0.65
N ALA A 143 -11.96 5.44 0.46
CA ALA A 143 -12.26 4.10 0.99
C ALA A 143 -12.89 3.17 -0.05
N ALA A 144 -13.82 3.67 -0.87
CA ALA A 144 -14.49 2.88 -1.90
C ALA A 144 -13.54 2.37 -3.01
N GLN A 145 -12.38 3.00 -3.20
CA GLN A 145 -11.39 2.62 -4.21
C GLN A 145 -10.43 1.53 -3.72
N VAL A 146 -10.24 1.40 -2.40
CA VAL A 146 -9.24 0.50 -1.80
C VAL A 146 -9.39 -0.96 -2.24
N PRO A 147 -10.60 -1.58 -2.25
CA PRO A 147 -10.75 -2.95 -2.73
C PRO A 147 -10.29 -3.14 -4.18
N GLY A 148 -10.61 -2.17 -5.06
CA GLY A 148 -10.20 -2.20 -6.46
C GLY A 148 -8.69 -2.10 -6.64
N LEU A 149 -8.05 -1.18 -5.92
CA LEU A 149 -6.59 -1.01 -5.94
C LEU A 149 -5.87 -2.28 -5.47
N LEU A 150 -6.34 -2.88 -4.37
CA LEU A 150 -5.78 -4.12 -3.82
C LEU A 150 -5.97 -5.29 -4.79
N ALA A 151 -7.14 -5.42 -5.43
CA ALA A 151 -7.39 -6.45 -6.43
C ALA A 151 -6.47 -6.32 -7.65
N VAL A 152 -6.20 -5.09 -8.12
CA VAL A 152 -5.25 -4.85 -9.22
C VAL A 152 -3.84 -5.29 -8.83
N ALA A 153 -3.35 -4.87 -7.67
CA ALA A 153 -2.01 -5.22 -7.20
C ALA A 153 -1.86 -6.72 -6.91
N HIS A 154 -2.88 -7.35 -6.32
CA HIS A 154 -2.95 -8.79 -6.11
C HIS A 154 -2.86 -9.56 -7.42
N ALA A 155 -3.69 -9.21 -8.42
CA ALA A 155 -3.67 -9.88 -9.72
C ALA A 155 -2.31 -9.76 -10.41
N ARG A 156 -1.60 -8.64 -10.21
CA ARG A 156 -0.23 -8.45 -10.71
C ARG A 156 0.77 -9.34 -9.99
N ALA A 157 0.67 -9.47 -8.67
CA ALA A 157 1.51 -10.36 -7.89
C ALA A 157 1.28 -11.83 -8.31
N ALA A 158 0.04 -12.25 -8.47
CA ALA A 158 -0.32 -13.57 -8.95
C ALA A 158 0.25 -13.90 -10.34
N ARG A 159 0.28 -12.92 -11.25
CA ARG A 159 0.92 -13.09 -12.58
C ARG A 159 2.43 -13.26 -12.49
N ARG A 160 3.09 -12.61 -11.54
CA ARG A 160 4.56 -12.70 -11.34
C ARG A 160 4.99 -13.99 -10.65
N HIS A 161 4.10 -14.59 -9.86
CA HIS A 161 4.36 -15.85 -9.15
C HIS A 161 4.28 -17.09 -10.05
N ARG A 162 3.84 -16.94 -11.31
CA ARG A 162 3.79 -18.05 -12.25
C ARG A 162 5.21 -18.56 -12.56
N PRO A 163 5.42 -19.89 -12.62
CA PRO A 163 6.73 -20.51 -12.85
C PRO A 163 7.32 -20.15 -14.22
#